data_AF-A0A5D0G241-F1
#
_entry.id   AF-A0A5D0G241-F1
#
_cell.length_a   1.000
_cell.length_b   1.000
_cell.length_c   1.000
_cell.angle_alpha   90.00
_cell.angle_beta   90.00
_cell.angle_gamma   90.00
#
_symmetry.space_group_name_H-M   'P 1'
#
loop_
_entity.id
_entity.type
_entity.pdbx_description
1 polymer ?
#
loop_
_entity_poly.entity_id
_entity_poly.type
_entity_poly.pdbx_seq_one_letter_code
_entity_poly.pdbx_strand_id
1 'polypeptide(L)'
;MSEENKNFEKGTQEKTRDFHDDGFKDGKTIAIIAHMTIIGWIIAFIMNNNNKSEFGSYYIRQVLGIMLCFVILSFVPIIGWFVNVGILILWIISLVGSLSGEMKPIPFLGSQFQDWFKSL
;
A
#
# COMPACT_ATOMS: atom_id res chain seq x y z
N MET A 1 22.11 10.91 -38.99
CA MET A 1 22.08 9.61 -38.27
C MET A 1 22.36 9.72 -36.77
N SER A 2 23.27 10.58 -36.27
CA SER A 2 23.49 10.70 -34.81
C SER A 2 22.44 11.56 -34.06
N GLU A 3 21.89 12.60 -34.68
CA GLU A 3 20.90 13.48 -34.02
C GLU A 3 19.49 12.89 -33.93
N GLU A 4 19.08 12.14 -34.95
CA GLU A 4 17.80 11.42 -34.98
C GLU A 4 17.74 10.35 -33.87
N ASN A 5 18.82 9.59 -33.68
CA ASN A 5 18.94 8.62 -32.59
C ASN A 5 18.91 9.29 -31.21
N LYS A 6 19.57 10.44 -31.03
CA LYS A 6 19.53 11.21 -29.77
C LYS A 6 18.13 11.73 -29.44
N ASN A 7 17.37 12.17 -30.44
CA ASN A 7 16.00 12.63 -30.26
C ASN A 7 15.05 11.46 -29.96
N PHE A 8 15.25 10.30 -30.61
CA PHE A 8 14.50 9.07 -30.33
C PHE A 8 14.77 8.55 -28.90
N GLU A 9 16.04 8.53 -28.48
CA GLU A 9 16.42 8.16 -27.10
C GLU A 9 15.80 9.11 -26.08
N LYS A 10 15.85 10.43 -26.32
CA LYS A 10 15.18 11.42 -25.44
C LYS A 10 13.68 11.18 -25.33
N GLY A 11 12.97 10.99 -26.45
CA GLY A 11 11.52 10.74 -26.43
C GLY A 11 11.16 9.41 -25.75
N THR A 12 12.01 8.40 -25.88
CA THR A 12 11.83 7.11 -25.18
C THR A 12 12.03 7.26 -23.67
N GLN A 13 13.05 8.00 -23.25
CA GLN A 13 13.33 8.27 -21.84
C GLN A 13 12.23 9.13 -21.21
N GLU A 14 11.75 10.16 -21.90
CA GLU A 14 10.65 11.02 -21.45
C GLU A 14 9.37 10.20 -21.23
N LYS A 15 8.95 9.42 -22.24
CA LYS A 15 7.77 8.55 -22.13
C LYS A 15 7.89 7.50 -21.01
N THR A 16 9.10 6.98 -20.78
CA THR A 16 9.37 6.03 -19.70
C THR A 16 9.28 6.70 -18.32
N ARG A 17 9.75 7.95 -18.20
CA ARG A 17 9.67 8.73 -16.96
C ARG A 17 8.24 9.10 -16.63
N ASP A 18 7.46 9.54 -17.61
CA ASP A 18 6.04 9.88 -17.42
C ASP A 18 5.25 8.65 -16.96
N PHE A 19 5.42 7.53 -17.65
CA PHE A 19 4.76 6.27 -17.27
C PHE A 19 5.13 5.80 -15.84
N HIS A 20 6.39 5.96 -15.44
CA HIS A 20 6.84 5.60 -14.09
C HIS A 20 6.25 6.52 -13.02
N ASP A 21 6.17 7.82 -13.28
CA ASP A 21 5.61 8.81 -12.36
C ASP A 21 4.10 8.60 -12.18
N ASP A 22 3.37 8.33 -13.27
CA ASP A 22 1.94 8.03 -13.24
C ASP A 22 1.63 6.76 -12.42
N GLY A 23 2.34 5.66 -12.70
CA GLY A 23 2.16 4.40 -11.96
C GLY A 23 2.51 4.54 -10.47
N PHE A 24 3.52 5.35 -10.13
CA PHE A 24 3.88 5.63 -8.74
C PHE A 24 2.80 6.47 -8.02
N LYS A 25 2.30 7.52 -8.68
CA LYS A 25 1.21 8.36 -8.14
C LYS A 25 -0.07 7.56 -7.91
N ASP A 26 -0.42 6.69 -8.85
CA ASP A 26 -1.56 5.78 -8.73
C ASP A 26 -1.37 4.83 -7.55
N GLY A 27 -0.19 4.21 -7.43
CA GLY A 27 0.14 3.33 -6.31
C GLY A 27 0.05 4.03 -4.95
N LYS A 28 0.57 5.25 -4.85
CA LYS A 28 0.48 6.06 -3.62
C LYS A 28 -0.96 6.40 -3.26
N THR A 29 -1.77 6.76 -4.26
CA THR A 29 -3.20 7.04 -4.09
C THR A 29 -3.94 5.80 -3.58
N ILE A 30 -3.72 4.65 -4.21
CA ILE A 30 -4.28 3.35 -3.79
C ILE A 30 -3.91 3.06 -2.34
N ALA A 31 -2.63 3.22 -1.97
CA ALA A 31 -2.15 2.94 -0.62
C ALA A 31 -2.83 3.83 0.43
N ILE A 32 -3.04 5.12 0.16
CA ILE A 32 -3.74 6.05 1.07
C ILE A 32 -5.22 5.67 1.18
N ILE A 33 -5.89 5.42 0.03
CA ILE A 33 -7.30 5.02 0.00
C ILE A 33 -7.53 3.74 0.82
N ALA A 34 -6.58 2.79 0.77
CA ALA A 34 -6.65 1.54 1.50
C ALA A 34 -6.80 1.74 3.03
N HIS A 35 -6.26 2.83 3.59
CA HIS A 35 -6.31 3.10 5.02
C HIS A 35 -7.65 3.72 5.48
N MET A 36 -8.43 4.35 4.59
CA MET A 36 -9.51 5.25 5.00
C MET A 36 -10.63 4.58 5.79
N THR A 37 -11.23 3.53 5.23
CA THR A 37 -12.31 2.75 5.83
C THR A 37 -12.30 1.36 5.21
N ILE A 38 -13.15 0.44 5.69
CA ILE A 38 -13.33 -0.85 5.01
C ILE A 38 -13.80 -0.69 3.56
N ILE A 39 -14.63 0.31 3.29
CA ILE A 39 -15.08 0.64 1.93
C ILE A 39 -13.90 1.19 1.11
N GLY A 40 -13.10 2.07 1.69
CA GLY A 40 -11.87 2.57 1.07
C GLY A 40 -10.90 1.43 0.73
N TRP A 41 -10.72 0.48 1.63
CA TRP A 41 -9.91 -0.71 1.38
C TRP A 41 -10.40 -1.55 0.20
N ILE A 42 -11.72 -1.79 0.11
CA ILE A 42 -12.31 -2.51 -1.04
C ILE A 42 -12.07 -1.74 -2.35
N ILE A 43 -12.26 -0.42 -2.34
CA ILE A 43 -12.03 0.43 -3.51
C ILE A 43 -10.55 0.36 -3.94
N ALA A 44 -9.62 0.50 -2.99
CA ALA A 44 -8.19 0.38 -3.25
C ALA A 44 -7.83 -0.98 -3.85
N PHE A 45 -8.40 -2.07 -3.33
CA PHE A 45 -8.20 -3.41 -3.87
C PHE A 45 -8.65 -3.53 -5.33
N ILE A 46 -9.85 -3.02 -5.66
CA ILE A 46 -10.37 -3.04 -7.03
C ILE A 46 -9.50 -2.17 -7.95
N MET A 47 -9.14 -0.95 -7.52
CA MET A 47 -8.27 -0.05 -8.28
C MET A 47 -6.92 -0.71 -8.59
N ASN A 48 -6.31 -1.35 -7.59
CA ASN A 48 -5.04 -2.03 -7.75
C ASN A 48 -5.14 -3.29 -8.62
N ASN A 49 -6.27 -3.99 -8.64
CA ASN A 49 -6.43 -5.12 -9.56
C ASN A 49 -6.52 -4.69 -11.02
N ASN A 50 -7.04 -3.49 -11.28
CA ASN A 50 -7.09 -2.91 -12.63
C ASN A 50 -5.74 -2.34 -13.06
N ASN A 51 -5.06 -1.60 -12.18
CA ASN A 51 -3.72 -1.06 -12.39
C ASN A 51 -2.81 -1.50 -11.24
N LYS A 52 -2.19 -2.68 -11.39
CA LYS A 52 -1.37 -3.29 -10.33
C LYS A 52 -0.11 -2.48 -10.10
N SER A 53 0.02 -1.98 -8.88
CA SER A 53 1.25 -1.39 -8.37
C SER A 53 1.79 -2.24 -7.23
N GLU A 54 3.10 -2.43 -7.16
CA GLU A 54 3.71 -3.14 -6.03
C GLU A 54 3.46 -2.41 -4.71
N PHE A 55 3.52 -1.07 -4.74
CA PHE A 55 3.28 -0.19 -3.60
C PHE A 55 1.83 -0.27 -3.09
N GLY A 56 0.85 -0.18 -3.98
CA GLY A 56 -0.56 -0.33 -3.65
C GLY A 56 -0.84 -1.72 -3.09
N SER A 57 -0.35 -2.78 -3.75
CA SER A 57 -0.50 -4.17 -3.29
C SER A 57 0.09 -4.39 -1.90
N TYR A 58 1.25 -3.78 -1.61
CA TYR A 58 1.88 -3.85 -0.29
C TYR A 58 0.99 -3.30 0.82
N TYR A 59 0.46 -2.09 0.64
CA TYR A 59 -0.37 -1.43 1.65
C TYR A 59 -1.78 -2.03 1.74
N ILE A 60 -2.34 -2.54 0.64
CA ILE A 60 -3.59 -3.33 0.68
C ILE A 60 -3.43 -4.54 1.60
N ARG A 61 -2.36 -5.34 1.43
CA ARG A 61 -2.08 -6.52 2.25
C ARG A 61 -1.83 -6.14 3.71
N GLN A 62 -1.07 -5.07 3.93
CA GLN A 62 -0.74 -4.61 5.29
C GLN A 62 -1.97 -4.11 6.03
N VAL A 63 -2.78 -3.24 5.41
CA VAL A 63 -4.00 -2.73 6.05
C VAL A 63 -5.00 -3.85 6.31
N LEU A 64 -5.15 -4.81 5.39
CA LEU A 64 -6.01 -5.98 5.62
C LEU A 64 -5.63 -6.74 6.89
N GLY A 65 -4.33 -7.02 7.07
CA GLY A 65 -3.83 -7.69 8.27
C GLY A 65 -4.12 -6.91 9.55
N ILE A 66 -3.89 -5.60 9.53
CA ILE A 66 -4.19 -4.71 10.67
C ILE A 66 -5.68 -4.71 10.99
N MET A 67 -6.55 -4.60 9.98
CA MET A 67 -8.01 -4.63 10.16
C MET A 67 -8.47 -5.97 10.74
N LEU A 68 -7.90 -7.08 10.28
CA LEU A 68 -8.22 -8.40 10.81
C LEU A 68 -7.79 -8.54 12.27
N CYS A 69 -6.63 -8.01 12.65
CA CYS A 69 -6.21 -7.94 14.06
C CYS A 69 -7.19 -7.15 14.91
N PHE A 70 -7.65 -5.98 14.44
CA PHE A 70 -8.67 -5.19 15.14
C PHE A 70 -9.96 -5.99 15.38
N VAL A 71 -10.46 -6.67 14.35
CA VAL A 71 -11.68 -7.46 14.43
C VAL A 71 -11.51 -8.60 15.43
N ILE A 72 -10.42 -9.38 15.33
CA ILE A 72 -10.16 -10.52 16.21
C ILE A 72 -10.06 -10.09 17.68
N LEU A 73 -9.29 -9.03 17.96
CA LEU A 73 -9.07 -8.55 19.34
C LEU A 73 -10.32 -7.88 19.94
N SER A 74 -11.24 -7.40 19.12
CA SER A 74 -12.50 -6.82 19.60
C SER A 74 -13.40 -7.84 20.30
N PHE A 75 -13.25 -9.14 19.98
CA PHE A 75 -13.97 -10.23 20.66
C PHE A 75 -13.39 -10.61 22.04
N VAL A 76 -12.20 -10.11 22.39
CA VAL A 76 -11.56 -10.38 23.68
C VAL A 76 -11.79 -9.19 24.61
N PRO A 77 -12.72 -9.27 25.58
CA PRO A 77 -13.06 -8.13 26.43
C PRO A 77 -11.90 -7.74 27.34
N ILE A 78 -11.85 -6.46 27.72
CA ILE A 78 -10.84 -5.84 28.60
C ILE A 78 -9.43 -5.86 27.97
N ILE A 79 -8.76 -7.01 27.91
CA ILE A 79 -7.38 -7.13 27.43
C ILE A 79 -7.28 -6.78 25.93
N GLY A 80 -8.17 -7.34 25.11
CA GLY A 80 -8.17 -7.08 23.66
C GLY A 80 -8.39 -5.60 23.33
N TRP A 81 -9.19 -4.90 24.14
CA TRP A 81 -9.44 -3.47 23.97
C TRP A 81 -8.18 -2.63 24.25
N PHE A 82 -7.41 -2.96 25.30
CA PHE A 82 -6.12 -2.32 25.54
C PHE A 82 -5.11 -2.60 24.43
N VAL A 83 -5.04 -3.84 23.95
CA VAL A 83 -4.14 -4.22 22.84
C VAL A 83 -4.54 -3.53 21.53
N ASN A 84 -5.83 -3.32 21.28
CA ASN A 84 -6.32 -2.59 20.11
C ASN A 84 -5.78 -1.16 20.01
N VAL A 85 -5.45 -0.51 21.14
CA VAL A 85 -4.75 0.78 21.11
C VAL A 85 -3.37 0.64 20.47
N GLY A 86 -2.65 -0.45 20.76
CA GLY A 86 -1.39 -0.77 20.10
C GLY A 86 -1.55 -1.06 18.61
N ILE A 87 -2.62 -1.77 18.22
CA ILE A 87 -2.93 -2.00 16.80
C ILE A 87 -3.24 -0.69 16.06
N LEU A 88 -3.89 0.28 16.73
CA LEU A 88 -4.10 1.61 16.18
C LEU A 88 -2.77 2.34 15.91
N ILE A 89 -1.77 2.18 16.78
CA ILE A 89 -0.43 2.72 16.55
C ILE A 89 0.21 2.07 15.30
N LEU A 90 0.07 0.75 15.13
CA LEU A 90 0.56 0.07 13.93
C LEU A 90 -0.15 0.56 12.66
N TRP A 91 -1.45 0.84 12.73
CA TRP A 91 -2.20 1.45 11.62
C TRP A 91 -1.66 2.83 11.26
N ILE A 92 -1.35 3.68 12.26
CA ILE A 92 -0.76 5.01 12.03
C ILE A 92 0.62 4.87 11.37
N ILE A 93 1.47 3.95 11.85
CA ILE A 93 2.80 3.69 11.27
C ILE A 93 2.67 3.27 9.79
N SER A 94 1.72 2.38 9.49
CA SER A 94 1.40 1.97 8.12
C SER A 94 0.99 3.16 7.26
N LEU A 95 0.10 4.02 7.77
CA LEU A 95 -0.35 5.21 7.05
C LEU A 95 0.80 6.18 6.77
N VAL A 96 1.64 6.47 7.76
CA VAL A 96 2.82 7.34 7.59
C VAL A 96 3.81 6.76 6.57
N GLY A 97 4.00 5.44 6.55
CA GLY A 97 4.78 4.76 5.52
C GLY A 97 4.21 5.02 4.12
N SER A 98 2.89 4.86 3.96
CA SER A 98 2.22 5.08 2.66
C SER A 98 2.36 6.52 2.16
N LEU A 99 2.34 7.50 3.09
CA LEU A 99 2.55 8.91 2.78
C LEU A 99 4.01 9.22 2.40
N SER A 100 4.96 8.47 2.96
CA SER A 100 6.39 8.61 2.67
C SER A 100 6.78 8.05 1.30
N GLY A 101 5.95 7.18 0.71
CA GLY A 101 6.26 6.53 -0.58
C GLY A 101 7.24 5.35 -0.45
N GLU A 102 7.51 4.89 0.76
CA GLU A 102 8.40 3.75 1.03
C GLU A 102 7.59 2.58 1.59
N MET A 103 7.83 1.36 1.11
CA MET A 103 7.16 0.15 1.62
C MET A 103 7.72 -0.23 2.99
N LYS A 104 7.25 0.46 4.04
CA LYS A 104 7.71 0.23 5.41
C LYS A 104 6.88 -0.86 6.09
N PRO A 105 7.49 -1.98 6.52
CA PRO A 105 6.78 -2.96 7.32
C PRO A 105 6.48 -2.39 8.70
N ILE A 106 5.24 -2.56 9.15
CA ILE A 106 4.92 -2.40 10.56
C ILE A 106 5.75 -3.40 11.38
N PRO A 107 6.19 -3.00 12.59
CA PRO A 107 7.00 -3.89 13.43
C PRO A 107 6.22 -5.15 13.81
N PHE A 108 6.94 -6.25 14.01
CA PHE A 108 6.46 -7.58 14.38
C PHE A 108 5.60 -8.34 13.35
N LEU A 109 4.64 -7.68 12.70
CA LEU A 109 3.62 -8.35 11.86
C LEU A 109 3.71 -8.00 10.38
N GLY A 110 4.50 -6.99 10.00
CA GLY A 110 4.54 -6.49 8.63
C GLY A 110 4.91 -7.56 7.60
N SER A 111 5.95 -8.35 7.85
CA SER A 111 6.37 -9.44 6.95
C SER A 111 5.32 -10.55 6.86
N GLN A 112 4.72 -10.92 8.00
CA GLN A 112 3.70 -11.97 8.06
C GLN A 112 2.48 -11.61 7.22
N PHE A 113 2.05 -10.35 7.25
CA PHE A 113 0.94 -9.89 6.40
C PHE A 113 1.26 -9.96 4.91
N GLN A 114 2.51 -9.64 4.52
CA GLN A 114 2.91 -9.77 3.12
C GLN A 114 2.90 -11.22 2.66
N ASP A 115 3.31 -12.16 3.53
CA ASP A 115 3.33 -13.60 3.22
C ASP A 115 1.94 -14.22 3.20
N TRP A 116 1.09 -13.93 4.20
CA TRP A 116 -0.26 -14.47 4.31
C TRP A 116 -1.16 -13.98 3.18
N PHE A 117 -1.01 -12.73 2.77
CA PHE A 117 -1.86 -12.10 1.77
C PHE A 117 -1.16 -11.93 0.41
N LYS A 118 -0.07 -12.64 0.14
CA LYS A 118 0.73 -12.51 -1.10
C LYS A 118 -0.05 -12.74 -2.40
N SER A 119 -1.23 -13.35 -2.35
CA SER A 119 -2.09 -13.59 -3.51
C SER A 119 -2.98 -12.41 -3.89
N LEU A 120 -3.03 -11.36 -3.06
CA LEU A 120 -3.80 -10.13 -3.33
C LEU A 120 -3.01 -9.17 -4.22
#